data_AF-A0A661LF97-F1
#
_entry.id   AF-A0A661LF97-F1
#
_cell.length_a   1.000
_cell.length_b   1.000
_cell.length_c   1.000
_cell.angle_alpha   90.00
_cell.angle_beta   90.00
_cell.angle_gamma   90.00
#
_symmetry.space_group_name_H-M   'P 1'
#
loop_
_entity.id
_entity.type
_entity.pdbx_description
1 polymer ?
#
loop_
_entity_poly.entity_id
_entity_poly.type
_entity_poly.pdbx_seq_one_letter_code
_entity_poly.pdbx_strand_id
1 'polypeptide(L)'
;EIYFAFIDKRVNKDIIGNGAKRIYKNFPGNVNYFLSKEKKERTLVGIYDIETLFKKTFTLYLKNMGLKLLPERKDGIPELAIKLYDFTLDLSGHRWIARIDYKAEFSLAGNVLTRRFKGQSEKFRISGLKQAHEVMTETFNDTVHKLDVKGLFTDMAK
;
A
#
# COMPACT_ATOMS: atom_id res chain seq x y z
N GLU A 1 -12.60 3.04 -18.35
CA GLU A 1 -11.17 3.41 -18.31
C GLU A 1 -10.91 4.23 -17.05
N ILE A 2 -9.67 4.32 -16.57
CA ILE A 2 -9.32 5.08 -15.35
C ILE A 2 -7.86 5.55 -15.42
N TYR A 3 -7.56 6.73 -14.90
CA TYR A 3 -6.18 7.15 -14.63
C TYR A 3 -5.81 6.84 -13.17
N PHE A 4 -4.58 6.37 -12.93
CA PHE A 4 -4.10 6.05 -11.59
C PHE A 4 -2.85 6.86 -11.26
N ALA A 5 -2.85 7.51 -10.10
CA ALA A 5 -1.72 8.25 -9.57
C ALA A 5 -1.33 7.74 -8.18
N PHE A 6 -0.03 7.68 -7.92
CA PHE A 6 0.51 7.45 -6.58
C PHE A 6 1.29 8.69 -6.14
N ILE A 7 1.06 9.14 -4.91
CA ILE A 7 1.68 10.33 -4.34
C ILE A 7 2.17 10.01 -2.93
N ASP A 8 3.48 10.02 -2.72
CA ASP A 8 4.06 9.81 -1.40
C ASP A 8 4.04 11.13 -0.58
N LYS A 9 3.05 11.26 0.32
CA LYS A 9 2.86 12.38 1.25
C LYS A 9 3.46 12.13 2.64
N ARG A 10 4.22 11.04 2.85
CA ARG A 10 4.85 10.77 4.15
C ARG A 10 5.82 11.89 4.50
N VAL A 11 5.77 12.37 5.74
CA VAL A 11 6.73 13.36 6.27
C VAL A 11 8.10 12.71 6.45
N ASN A 12 8.11 11.50 7.01
CA ASN A 12 9.31 10.67 7.09
C ASN A 12 9.30 9.61 5.97
N LYS A 13 10.33 9.61 5.13
CA LYS A 13 10.46 8.64 4.03
C LYS A 13 11.05 7.31 4.48
N ASP A 14 11.61 7.24 5.68
CA ASP A 14 12.10 6.00 6.26
C ASP A 14 10.96 5.01 6.45
N ILE A 15 11.18 3.80 5.92
CA ILE A 15 10.28 2.67 6.19
C ILE A 15 10.55 2.10 7.58
N ILE A 16 11.77 2.22 8.07
CA ILE A 16 12.19 1.59 9.31
C ILE A 16 12.08 2.57 10.47
N GLY A 17 11.29 2.20 11.47
CA GLY A 17 11.13 2.97 12.69
C GLY A 17 12.38 2.92 13.58
N ASN A 18 12.42 3.80 14.57
CA ASN A 18 13.59 3.99 15.43
C ASN A 18 13.93 2.73 16.24
N GLY A 19 12.94 1.96 16.67
CA GLY A 19 13.16 0.71 17.40
C GLY A 19 13.87 -0.34 16.54
N ALA A 20 13.44 -0.48 15.29
CA ALA A 20 14.06 -1.38 14.34
C ALA A 20 15.47 -0.91 13.92
N LYS A 21 15.69 0.39 13.70
CA LYS A 21 17.02 0.96 13.38
C LYS A 21 18.08 0.66 14.46
N ARG A 22 17.69 0.65 15.74
CA ARG A 22 18.61 0.32 16.84
C ARG A 22 19.15 -1.10 16.75
N ILE A 23 18.36 -2.03 16.24
CA ILE A 23 18.69 -3.46 16.18
C ILE A 23 19.29 -3.83 14.82
N TYR A 24 18.83 -3.19 13.74
CA TYR A 24 19.25 -3.45 12.37
C TYR A 24 19.83 -2.19 11.74
N LYS A 25 21.09 -1.88 12.09
CA LYS A 25 21.81 -0.68 11.61
C LYS A 25 21.93 -0.59 10.08
N ASN A 26 21.89 -1.73 9.39
CA ASN A 26 22.05 -1.83 7.93
C ASN A 26 20.80 -2.42 7.23
N PHE A 27 19.60 -2.23 7.79
CA PHE A 27 18.39 -2.70 7.08
C PHE A 27 18.26 -1.92 5.75
N PRO A 28 18.22 -2.59 4.59
CA PRO A 28 18.37 -1.94 3.28
C PRO A 28 17.19 -1.05 2.86
N GLY A 29 16.22 -0.80 3.74
CA GLY A 29 15.01 -0.01 3.44
C GLY A 29 14.06 -0.69 2.45
N ASN A 30 14.37 -1.91 2.03
CA ASN A 30 13.65 -2.62 0.99
C ASN A 30 12.61 -3.56 1.60
N VAL A 31 11.35 -3.42 1.18
CA VAL A 31 10.28 -4.34 1.58
C VAL A 31 10.17 -5.45 0.54
N ASN A 32 10.43 -6.67 0.98
CA ASN A 32 10.07 -7.86 0.22
C ASN A 32 8.54 -7.93 0.18
N TYR A 33 7.97 -7.69 -1.00
CA TYR A 33 6.54 -7.84 -1.21
C TYR A 33 6.21 -9.23 -1.71
N PHE A 34 5.30 -9.91 -1.01
CA PHE A 34 4.73 -11.17 -1.47
C PHE A 34 3.32 -10.91 -2.01
N LEU A 35 3.15 -11.13 -3.32
CA LEU A 35 1.83 -11.15 -3.92
C LEU A 35 1.24 -12.54 -3.70
N SER A 36 0.22 -12.65 -2.83
CA SER A 36 -0.49 -13.91 -2.65
C SER A 36 -1.66 -13.99 -3.63
N LYS A 37 -1.65 -14.95 -4.55
CA LYS A 37 -2.87 -15.35 -5.26
C LYS A 37 -3.78 -16.20 -4.36
N GLU A 38 -3.21 -16.97 -3.43
CA GLU A 38 -3.91 -17.73 -2.39
C GLU A 38 -3.02 -17.91 -1.14
N LYS A 39 -3.61 -18.26 0.01
CA LYS A 39 -2.92 -18.42 1.33
C LYS A 39 -1.66 -19.32 1.31
N LYS A 40 -1.50 -20.18 0.30
CA LYS A 40 -0.39 -21.15 0.20
C LYS A 40 0.71 -20.75 -0.78
N GLU A 41 0.51 -19.77 -1.66
CA GLU A 41 1.52 -19.36 -2.64
C GLU A 41 1.96 -17.92 -2.39
N ARG A 42 3.09 -17.78 -1.68
CA ARG A 42 3.77 -16.49 -1.45
C ARG A 42 4.99 -16.42 -2.36
N THR A 43 4.84 -15.88 -3.57
CA THR A 43 5.99 -15.61 -4.45
C THR A 43 6.63 -14.28 -4.04
N LEU A 44 7.94 -14.27 -3.78
CA LEU A 44 8.69 -13.03 -3.64
C LEU A 44 8.66 -12.31 -4.99
N VAL A 45 7.92 -11.21 -5.09
CA VAL A 45 7.76 -10.49 -6.36
C VAL A 45 8.94 -9.53 -6.60
N GLY A 46 9.74 -9.26 -5.57
CA GLY A 46 10.96 -8.48 -5.65
C GLY A 46 11.19 -7.59 -4.43
N ILE A 47 12.35 -6.95 -4.43
CA ILE A 47 12.67 -5.79 -3.61
C ILE A 47 12.12 -4.56 -4.35
N TYR A 48 11.16 -3.87 -3.76
CA TYR A 48 10.58 -2.66 -4.34
C TYR A 48 10.83 -1.45 -3.47
N ASP A 49 11.14 -0.32 -4.12
CA ASP A 49 10.87 0.98 -3.51
C ASP A 49 9.34 1.16 -3.35
N ILE A 50 8.94 2.08 -2.48
CA ILE A 50 7.52 2.29 -2.14
C ILE A 50 6.70 2.69 -3.36
N GLU A 51 7.24 3.55 -4.22
CA GLU A 51 6.50 4.02 -5.37
C GLU A 51 6.20 2.87 -6.33
N THR A 52 7.21 2.04 -6.64
CA THR A 52 7.03 0.86 -7.47
C THR A 52 6.07 -0.14 -6.82
N LEU A 53 6.16 -0.37 -5.51
CA LEU A 53 5.27 -1.27 -4.78
C LEU A 53 3.80 -0.86 -4.93
N PHE A 54 3.48 0.41 -4.63
CA PHE A 54 2.12 0.92 -4.72
C PHE A 54 1.64 0.95 -6.17
N LYS A 55 2.47 1.43 -7.11
CA LYS A 55 2.11 1.47 -8.53
C LYS A 55 1.80 0.09 -9.08
N LYS A 56 2.66 -0.91 -8.84
CA LYS A 56 2.41 -2.28 -9.32
C LYS A 56 1.16 -2.88 -8.68
N THR A 57 1.00 -2.74 -7.37
CA THR A 57 -0.12 -3.33 -6.63
C THR A 57 -1.45 -2.77 -7.10
N PHE A 58 -1.60 -1.44 -7.13
CA PHE A 58 -2.86 -0.82 -7.55
C PHE A 58 -3.11 -0.98 -9.05
N THR A 59 -2.07 -1.00 -9.89
CA THR A 59 -2.24 -1.33 -11.32
C THR A 59 -2.83 -2.73 -11.49
N LEU A 60 -2.28 -3.72 -10.78
CA LEU A 60 -2.80 -5.09 -10.85
C LEU A 60 -4.22 -5.19 -10.29
N TYR A 61 -4.47 -4.58 -9.13
CA TYR A 61 -5.79 -4.54 -8.51
C TYR A 61 -6.85 -3.95 -9.46
N LEU A 62 -6.59 -2.78 -10.06
CA LEU A 62 -7.52 -2.14 -11.00
C LEU A 62 -7.71 -2.97 -12.29
N LYS A 63 -6.63 -3.54 -12.85
CA LYS A 63 -6.73 -4.43 -14.02
C LYS A 63 -7.57 -5.67 -13.73
N ASN A 64 -7.39 -6.29 -12.57
CA ASN A 64 -8.17 -7.45 -12.14
C ASN A 64 -9.67 -7.13 -11.94
N MET A 65 -10.01 -5.85 -11.73
CA MET A 65 -11.41 -5.39 -11.72
C MET A 65 -11.98 -5.15 -13.13
N GLY A 66 -11.21 -5.38 -14.19
CA GLY A 66 -11.61 -5.12 -15.58
C GLY A 66 -11.40 -3.67 -16.03
N LEU A 67 -10.73 -2.84 -15.23
CA LEU A 67 -10.47 -1.44 -15.61
C LEU A 67 -9.23 -1.34 -16.50
N LYS A 68 -9.38 -0.65 -17.63
CA LYS A 68 -8.26 -0.25 -18.49
C LYS A 68 -7.62 1.02 -17.93
N LEU A 69 -6.35 0.94 -17.52
CA LEU A 69 -5.57 2.09 -17.08
C LEU A 69 -5.14 2.94 -18.27
N LEU A 70 -5.27 4.26 -18.13
CA LEU A 70 -4.71 5.23 -19.06
C LEU A 70 -3.31 5.66 -18.60
N PRO A 71 -2.38 5.92 -19.54
CA PRO A 71 -1.02 6.37 -19.22
C PRO A 71 -0.99 7.82 -18.70
N GLU A 72 -1.99 8.61 -19.07
CA GLU A 72 -2.08 10.04 -18.76
C GLU A 72 -3.51 10.40 -18.33
N ARG A 73 -3.61 11.47 -17.54
CA ARG A 73 -4.90 12.04 -17.14
C ARG A 73 -5.61 12.60 -18.38
N LYS A 74 -6.93 12.39 -18.44
CA LYS A 74 -7.81 12.95 -19.48
C LYS A 74 -9.08 13.48 -18.86
N ASP A 75 -9.60 14.56 -19.43
CA ASP A 75 -10.86 15.15 -18.99
C ASP A 75 -12.02 14.17 -19.21
N GLY A 76 -12.97 14.17 -18.28
CA GLY A 76 -14.12 13.25 -18.28
C GLY A 76 -13.78 11.79 -17.93
N ILE A 77 -12.50 11.44 -17.74
CA ILE A 77 -12.08 10.12 -17.27
C ILE A 77 -11.91 10.12 -15.75
N PRO A 78 -12.37 9.09 -15.04
CA PRO A 78 -12.15 8.98 -13.60
C PRO A 78 -10.65 8.85 -13.29
N GLU A 79 -10.23 9.49 -12.20
CA GLU A 79 -8.88 9.40 -11.64
C GLU A 79 -8.95 8.81 -10.23
N LEU A 80 -8.07 7.87 -9.93
CA LEU A 80 -7.81 7.36 -8.58
C LEU A 80 -6.40 7.75 -8.16
N ALA A 81 -6.29 8.66 -7.19
CA ALA A 81 -5.04 9.06 -6.57
C ALA A 81 -4.88 8.41 -5.19
N ILE A 82 -3.80 7.65 -4.99
CA ILE A 82 -3.42 7.07 -3.69
C ILE A 82 -2.35 7.96 -3.06
N LYS A 83 -2.71 8.64 -1.97
CA LYS A 83 -1.84 9.54 -1.21
C LYS A 83 -1.37 8.84 0.07
N LEU A 84 -0.10 8.46 0.13
CA LEU A 84 0.48 7.73 1.27
C LEU A 84 0.96 8.68 2.37
N TYR A 85 0.53 8.45 3.61
CA TYR A 85 0.88 9.27 4.78
C TYR A 85 1.70 8.52 5.84
N ASP A 86 1.56 7.20 5.93
CA ASP A 86 2.38 6.34 6.78
C ASP A 86 2.64 5.01 6.08
N PHE A 87 3.88 4.53 6.18
CA PHE A 87 4.32 3.21 5.73
C PHE A 87 5.58 2.89 6.52
N THR A 88 5.39 2.32 7.70
CA THR A 88 6.47 2.10 8.67
C THR A 88 6.42 0.69 9.21
N LEU A 89 7.60 0.09 9.33
CA LEU A 89 7.89 -1.14 10.03
C LEU A 89 8.83 -0.81 11.20
N ASP A 90 8.36 -1.00 12.42
CA ASP A 90 9.12 -0.73 13.63
C ASP A 90 9.20 -1.96 14.53
N LEU A 91 10.09 -1.92 15.50
CA LEU A 91 10.29 -2.95 16.51
C LEU A 91 10.13 -2.34 17.91
N SER A 92 9.04 -2.69 18.58
CA SER A 92 8.79 -2.29 19.97
C SER A 92 8.91 -3.51 20.88
N GLY A 93 9.91 -3.48 21.78
CA GLY A 93 10.26 -4.63 22.61
C GLY A 93 10.60 -5.86 21.77
N HIS A 94 9.72 -6.87 21.80
CA HIS A 94 9.85 -8.10 21.01
C HIS A 94 8.79 -8.23 19.91
N ARG A 95 8.17 -7.13 19.48
CA ARG A 95 7.11 -7.13 18.46
C ARG A 95 7.45 -6.24 17.28
N TRP A 96 7.39 -6.82 16.09
CA TRP A 96 7.32 -6.08 14.85
C TRP A 96 5.96 -5.43 14.72
N ILE A 97 5.93 -4.14 14.39
CA ILE A 97 4.72 -3.34 14.20
C ILE A 97 4.77 -2.76 12.80
N ALA A 98 3.82 -3.13 11.96
CA ALA A 98 3.61 -2.53 10.65
C ALA A 98 2.47 -1.51 10.73
N ARG A 99 2.67 -0.34 10.13
CA ARG A 99 1.67 0.73 10.04
C ARG A 99 1.57 1.25 8.62
N ILE A 100 0.34 1.45 8.17
CA ILE A 100 0.02 1.98 6.86
C ILE A 100 -1.14 2.96 7.00
N ASP A 101 -0.99 4.13 6.39
CA ASP A 101 -2.03 5.17 6.33
C ASP A 101 -2.01 5.79 4.94
N TYR A 102 -3.08 5.67 4.19
CA TYR A 102 -3.23 6.37 2.91
C TYR A 102 -4.63 6.92 2.71
N LYS A 103 -4.76 7.92 1.84
CA LYS A 103 -6.04 8.37 1.30
C LYS A 103 -6.18 7.92 -0.14
N ALA A 104 -7.33 7.37 -0.47
CA ALA A 104 -7.79 7.23 -1.84
C ALA A 104 -8.67 8.44 -2.17
N GLU A 105 -8.25 9.21 -3.17
CA GLU A 105 -9.05 10.26 -3.76
C GLU A 105 -9.51 9.79 -5.13
N PHE A 106 -10.81 9.75 -5.32
CA PHE A 106 -11.43 9.40 -6.58
C PHE A 106 -12.10 10.65 -7.14
N SER A 107 -11.77 11.02 -8.38
CA SER A 107 -12.31 12.21 -9.02
C SER A 107 -12.86 11.91 -10.41
N LEU A 108 -14.01 12.49 -10.74
CA LEU A 108 -14.65 12.41 -12.05
C LEU A 108 -15.45 13.69 -12.26
N ALA A 109 -15.28 14.33 -13.42
CA ALA A 109 -16.02 15.53 -13.83
C ALA A 109 -16.03 16.65 -12.76
N GLY A 110 -14.91 16.87 -12.07
CA GLY A 110 -14.76 17.90 -11.04
C GLY A 110 -15.24 17.50 -9.64
N ASN A 111 -16.01 16.42 -9.50
CA ASN A 111 -16.38 15.87 -8.21
C ASN A 111 -15.23 15.04 -7.62
N VAL A 112 -15.05 15.11 -6.30
CA VAL A 112 -13.98 14.37 -5.59
C VAL A 112 -14.56 13.67 -4.37
N LEU A 113 -14.41 12.34 -4.32
CA LEU A 113 -14.62 11.55 -3.11
C LEU A 113 -13.28 11.17 -2.49
N THR A 114 -13.17 11.34 -1.17
CA THR A 114 -11.96 10.98 -0.42
C THR A 114 -12.29 9.94 0.64
N ARG A 115 -11.53 8.85 0.68
CA ARG A 115 -11.58 7.84 1.75
C ARG A 115 -10.19 7.60 2.33
N ARG A 116 -10.08 7.51 3.66
CA ARG A 116 -8.82 7.24 4.36
C ARG A 116 -8.80 5.81 4.85
N PHE A 117 -7.68 5.13 4.65
CA PHE A 117 -7.46 3.75 5.03
C PHE A 117 -6.26 3.68 5.96
N LYS A 118 -6.48 3.06 7.12
CA LYS A 118 -5.46 2.81 8.12
C LYS A 118 -5.36 1.32 8.40
N GLY A 119 -4.13 0.84 8.51
CA GLY A 119 -3.80 -0.53 8.86
C GLY A 119 -2.68 -0.54 9.88
N GLN A 120 -2.83 -1.39 10.89
CA GLN A 120 -1.77 -1.69 11.84
C GLN A 120 -1.88 -3.15 12.26
N SER A 121 -0.76 -3.88 12.18
CA SER A 121 -0.67 -5.24 12.67
C SER A 121 0.65 -5.46 13.38
N GLU A 122 0.70 -6.46 14.25
CA GLU A 122 1.89 -6.84 14.99
C GLU A 122 2.22 -8.34 14.87
N LYS A 123 3.50 -8.67 14.94
CA LYS A 123 3.98 -10.05 15.09
C LYS A 123 5.13 -10.13 16.08
N PHE A 124 5.15 -11.18 16.88
CA PHE A 124 6.30 -11.47 17.75
C PHE A 124 7.56 -11.71 16.92
N ARG A 125 8.68 -11.15 17.37
CA ARG A 125 10.01 -11.41 16.84
C ARG A 125 10.47 -12.76 17.36
N ILE A 126 10.52 -13.75 16.50
CA ILE A 126 11.01 -15.10 16.83
C ILE A 126 12.51 -15.17 16.50
N SER A 127 12.87 -14.96 15.23
CA SER A 127 14.26 -14.91 14.79
C SER A 127 14.39 -14.18 13.46
N GLY A 128 15.47 -13.41 13.31
CA GLY A 128 15.75 -12.65 12.09
C GLY A 128 14.65 -11.66 11.70
N LEU A 129 14.53 -11.40 10.40
CA LEU A 129 13.65 -10.40 9.80
C LEU A 129 12.37 -11.01 9.18
N LYS A 130 12.19 -12.33 9.26
CA LYS A 130 11.07 -13.03 8.61
C LYS A 130 9.71 -12.47 9.03
N GLN A 131 9.47 -12.40 10.35
CA GLN A 131 8.19 -11.88 10.87
C GLN A 131 7.99 -10.40 10.54
N ALA A 132 9.08 -9.64 10.35
CA ALA A 132 9.04 -8.24 9.96
C ALA A 132 8.48 -8.09 8.52
N HIS A 133 8.96 -8.90 7.58
CA HIS A 133 8.44 -8.90 6.21
C HIS A 133 7.00 -9.42 6.12
N GLU A 134 6.67 -10.46 6.89
CA GLU A 134 5.31 -11.01 6.92
C GLU A 134 4.29 -9.99 7.44
N VAL A 135 4.55 -9.36 8.59
CA VAL A 135 3.60 -8.41 9.17
C VAL A 135 3.39 -7.20 8.27
N MET A 136 4.45 -6.73 7.59
CA MET A 136 4.35 -5.62 6.64
C MET A 136 3.50 -5.99 5.43
N THR A 137 3.73 -7.18 4.86
CA THR A 137 2.99 -7.66 3.69
C THR A 137 1.52 -7.91 4.01
N GLU A 138 1.24 -8.57 5.14
CA GLU A 138 -0.13 -8.83 5.60
C GLU A 138 -0.88 -7.51 5.84
N THR A 139 -0.28 -6.57 6.56
CA THR A 139 -0.88 -5.24 6.80
C THR A 139 -1.16 -4.50 5.49
N PHE A 140 -0.24 -4.55 4.53
CA PHE A 140 -0.41 -3.89 3.23
C PHE A 140 -1.53 -4.51 2.42
N ASN A 141 -1.55 -5.84 2.26
CA ASN A 141 -2.62 -6.54 1.53
C ASN A 141 -3.98 -6.30 2.17
N ASP A 142 -4.08 -6.41 3.50
CA ASP A 142 -5.32 -6.16 4.23
C ASP A 142 -5.82 -4.72 4.06
N THR A 143 -4.91 -3.75 4.03
CA THR A 143 -5.29 -2.33 3.85
C THR A 143 -5.71 -2.05 2.41
N VAL A 144 -5.00 -2.59 1.41
CA VAL A 144 -5.36 -2.44 -0.01
C VAL A 144 -6.73 -3.07 -0.29
N HIS A 145 -7.02 -4.26 0.25
CA HIS A 145 -8.29 -4.95 0.03
C HIS A 145 -9.51 -4.23 0.64
N LYS A 146 -9.31 -3.33 1.62
CA LYS A 146 -10.40 -2.49 2.14
C LYS A 146 -10.89 -1.45 1.15
N LEU A 147 -10.08 -1.10 0.15
CA LEU A 147 -10.51 -0.20 -0.91
C LEU A 147 -11.55 -0.92 -1.78
N ASP A 148 -12.76 -0.37 -1.84
CA ASP A 148 -13.79 -0.78 -2.76
C ASP A 148 -13.93 0.26 -3.88
N VAL A 149 -13.20 0.05 -4.98
CA VAL A 149 -13.29 0.97 -6.13
C VAL A 149 -14.67 0.91 -6.79
N LYS A 150 -15.38 -0.23 -6.79
CA LYS A 150 -16.75 -0.30 -7.37
C LYS A 150 -17.73 0.55 -6.57
N GLY A 151 -17.61 0.52 -5.24
CA GLY A 151 -18.36 1.39 -4.35
C GLY A 151 -18.09 2.86 -4.63
N LEU A 152 -16.83 3.25 -4.88
CA LEU A 152 -16.49 4.64 -5.24
C LEU A 152 -17.14 5.11 -6.54
N PHE A 153 -17.17 4.27 -7.58
CA PHE A 153 -17.89 4.56 -8.82
C PHE A 153 -19.41 4.75 -8.58
N THR A 154 -19.99 3.90 -7.73
CA THR A 154 -21.42 3.95 -7.42
C THR A 154 -21.78 5.19 -6.61
N ASP A 155 -20.95 5.56 -5.63
CA ASP A 155 -21.18 6.74 -4.79
C ASP A 155 -21.01 8.05 -5.54
N MET A 156 -20.18 8.08 -6.60
CA MET A 156 -20.02 9.24 -7.47
C MET A 156 -21.17 9.46 -8.45
N ALA A 157 -21.94 8.41 -8.73
CA ALA A 157 -23.10 8.46 -9.63
C ALA A 157 -24.39 8.89 -8.90
N LYS A 158 -24.33 9.06 -7.58
CA LYS A 158 -25.40 9.60 -6.74
C LYS A 158 -25.26 11.10 -6.63
#